data_AF-X0TNF8-F1
#
_entry.id   AF-X0TNF8-F1
#
_cell.length_a   1.000
_cell.length_b   1.000
_cell.length_c   1.000
_cell.angle_alpha   90.00
_cell.angle_beta   90.00
_cell.angle_gamma   90.00
#
_symmetry.space_group_name_H-M   'P 1'
#
loop_
_entity.id
_entity.type
_entity.pdbx_description
1 polymer ?
#
loop_
_entity_poly.entity_id
_entity_poly.type
_entity_poly.pdbx_seq_one_letter_code
_entity_poly.pdbx_strand_id
1 'polypeptide(L)'
;MSSGNADHTSGPGSGDRPPRAGDPVPAGQPRSQRWIWAILLLAAGLRLIGLGAVPPALSADEASNAYDGYCLLETHRDRWGQPWPIVLRAFGDADYRPALMAYLTVPFQALLGSRHIVTAARLPAAILGVVTVLCLYLFAGRVFGRRTAVIAA
;
A
#
# COMPACT_ATOMS: atom_id res chain seq x y z
N MET A 1 42.20 -71.49 12.97
CA MET A 1 42.58 -70.77 11.73
C MET A 1 41.26 -70.38 11.08
N SER A 2 40.87 -69.14 10.81
CA SER A 2 41.48 -67.82 10.75
C SER A 2 40.29 -66.85 10.80
N SER A 3 40.26 -65.84 11.68
CA SER A 3 40.34 -64.41 11.31
C SER A 3 39.46 -64.03 10.09
N GLY A 4 38.52 -63.07 10.11
CA GLY A 4 38.18 -62.02 11.06
C GLY A 4 37.32 -60.94 10.36
N ASN A 5 36.79 -60.00 11.13
CA ASN A 5 36.35 -58.63 10.76
C ASN A 5 35.22 -58.47 9.70
N ALA A 6 34.27 -57.54 9.77
CA ALA A 6 34.33 -56.21 10.37
C ALA A 6 32.95 -55.65 10.76
N ASP A 7 33.01 -54.81 11.79
CA ASP A 7 32.03 -53.85 12.28
C ASP A 7 31.72 -52.68 11.31
N HIS A 8 30.62 -51.98 11.64
CA HIS A 8 30.31 -50.56 11.31
C HIS A 8 29.97 -50.23 9.84
N THR A 9 28.97 -49.42 9.48
CA THR A 9 28.41 -48.21 10.10
C THR A 9 26.95 -48.02 9.70
N SER A 10 26.07 -47.82 10.68
CA SER A 10 24.85 -47.03 10.55
C SER A 10 25.23 -45.62 10.07
N GLY A 11 24.88 -45.29 8.83
CA GLY A 11 25.08 -43.95 8.27
C GLY A 11 24.23 -42.91 9.02
N PRO A 12 24.79 -41.76 9.41
CA PRO A 12 24.04 -40.74 10.11
C PRO A 12 23.14 -39.96 9.13
N GLY A 13 21.90 -39.72 9.56
CA GLY A 13 21.07 -38.55 9.24
C GLY A 13 21.02 -38.07 7.79
N SER A 14 19.90 -38.32 7.12
CA SER A 14 19.47 -37.64 5.89
C SER A 14 19.08 -36.16 6.11
N GLY A 15 19.78 -35.45 6.99
CA GLY A 15 19.58 -34.03 7.29
C GLY A 15 20.82 -33.24 6.88
N ASP A 16 20.61 -32.11 6.21
CA ASP A 16 21.61 -31.06 5.96
C ASP A 16 22.62 -31.32 4.84
N ARG A 17 22.12 -31.45 3.60
CA ARG A 17 22.90 -30.99 2.44
C ARG A 17 22.78 -29.46 2.32
N PRO A 18 23.89 -28.73 2.11
CA PRO A 18 23.84 -27.29 1.88
C PRO A 18 23.08 -26.97 0.57
N PRO A 19 22.34 -25.85 0.52
CA PRO A 19 21.59 -25.45 -0.67
C PRO A 19 22.53 -25.26 -1.87
N ARG A 20 22.17 -25.86 -3.02
CA ARG A 20 22.92 -25.70 -4.27
C ARG A 20 22.49 -24.42 -4.99
N ALA A 21 23.44 -23.80 -5.69
CA ALA A 21 23.14 -22.72 -6.61
C ALA A 21 22.23 -23.27 -7.73
N GLY A 22 20.95 -22.90 -7.70
CA GLY A 22 19.90 -23.43 -8.59
C GLY A 22 18.74 -24.11 -7.88
N ASP A 23 18.85 -24.36 -6.57
CA ASP A 23 17.71 -24.85 -5.80
C ASP A 23 16.59 -23.79 -5.81
N PRO A 24 15.34 -24.18 -6.12
CA PRO A 24 14.23 -23.26 -6.02
C PRO A 24 14.10 -22.77 -4.58
N VAL A 25 14.14 -21.44 -4.40
CA VAL A 25 13.88 -20.81 -3.10
C VAL A 25 12.55 -21.37 -2.57
N PRO A 26 12.52 -22.00 -1.37
CA PRO A 26 11.33 -22.67 -0.89
C PRO A 26 10.18 -21.66 -0.88
N ALA A 27 9.21 -21.87 -1.76
CA ALA A 27 8.00 -21.08 -1.81
C ALA A 27 7.29 -21.28 -0.46
N GLY A 28 7.34 -20.26 0.39
CA GLY A 28 6.64 -20.28 1.67
C GLY A 28 5.18 -20.66 1.43
N GLN A 29 4.80 -21.86 1.88
CA GLN A 29 3.50 -22.46 1.59
C GLN A 29 2.37 -21.49 1.99
N PRO A 30 1.32 -21.32 1.17
CA PRO A 30 0.16 -20.53 1.56
C PRO A 30 -0.68 -21.33 2.56
N ARG A 31 -0.27 -21.35 3.83
CA ARG A 31 -1.20 -21.68 4.92
C ARG A 31 -2.25 -20.57 4.95
N SER A 32 -3.49 -20.95 4.66
CA SER A 32 -4.64 -20.08 4.38
C SER A 32 -5.02 -19.20 5.58
N GLN A 33 -4.33 -18.08 5.76
CA GLN A 33 -4.62 -17.12 6.81
C GLN A 33 -5.72 -16.16 6.32
N ARG A 34 -6.98 -16.55 6.55
CA ARG A 34 -8.15 -15.74 6.13
C ARG A 34 -8.28 -14.41 6.89
N TRP A 35 -7.55 -14.25 8.01
CA TRP A 35 -7.57 -13.06 8.87
C TRP A 35 -7.20 -11.76 8.16
N ILE A 36 -6.31 -11.80 7.16
CA ILE A 36 -5.93 -10.59 6.42
C ILE A 36 -7.15 -9.97 5.71
N TRP A 37 -8.10 -10.77 5.23
CA TRP A 37 -9.32 -10.25 4.63
C TRP A 37 -10.18 -9.51 5.64
N ALA A 38 -10.31 -10.03 6.86
CA ALA A 38 -11.04 -9.34 7.92
C ALA A 38 -10.38 -8.01 8.30
N ILE A 39 -9.04 -7.98 8.40
CA ILE A 39 -8.28 -6.76 8.69
C ILE A 39 -8.43 -5.74 7.56
N LEU A 40 -8.34 -6.16 6.29
CA LEU A 40 -8.52 -5.25 5.15
C LEU A 40 -9.95 -4.71 5.06
N LEU A 41 -10.96 -5.54 5.32
CA LEU A 41 -12.35 -5.09 5.38
C LEU A 41 -12.57 -4.10 6.51
N LEU A 42 -11.98 -4.34 7.68
CA LEU A 42 -12.03 -3.41 8.81
C LEU A 42 -11.30 -2.09 8.46
N ALA A 43 -10.10 -2.16 7.90
CA ALA A 43 -9.31 -0.99 7.51
C ALA A 43 -10.02 -0.15 6.44
N ALA A 44 -10.68 -0.80 5.47
CA ALA A 44 -11.51 -0.16 4.47
C ALA A 44 -12.76 0.47 5.08
N GLY A 45 -13.46 -0.26 5.96
CA GLY A 45 -14.62 0.25 6.68
C GLY A 45 -14.30 1.51 7.47
N LEU A 46 -13.24 1.50 8.28
CA LEU A 46 -12.82 2.66 9.07
C LEU A 46 -12.44 3.88 8.23
N ARG A 47 -11.95 3.68 6.99
CA ARG A 47 -11.46 4.77 6.14
C ARG A 47 -12.47 5.27 5.11
N LEU A 48 -13.39 4.42 4.67
CA LEU A 48 -14.33 4.76 3.60
C LEU A 48 -15.71 5.15 4.13
N ILE A 49 -16.11 4.65 5.32
CA ILE A 49 -17.40 5.01 5.91
C ILE A 49 -17.38 6.48 6.32
N GLY A 50 -18.35 7.26 5.82
CA GLY A 50 -18.50 8.68 6.17
C GLY A 50 -17.42 9.60 5.59
N LEU A 51 -16.60 9.13 4.64
CA LEU A 51 -15.43 9.86 4.13
C LEU A 51 -15.76 11.27 3.60
N GLY A 52 -16.92 11.42 2.96
CA GLY A 52 -17.40 12.71 2.45
C GLY A 52 -18.10 13.60 3.49
N ALA A 53 -18.38 13.09 4.69
CA ALA A 53 -19.19 13.77 5.70
C ALA A 53 -18.41 14.10 6.99
N VAL A 54 -17.36 13.34 7.30
CA VAL A 54 -16.59 13.47 8.55
C VAL A 54 -15.09 13.54 8.25
N PRO A 55 -14.39 14.61 8.70
CA PRO A 55 -14.95 15.88 9.18
C PRO A 55 -15.68 16.63 8.04
N PRO A 56 -16.69 17.46 8.36
CA PRO A 56 -17.49 18.14 7.34
C PRO A 56 -16.71 19.23 6.59
N ALA A 57 -15.74 19.86 7.27
CA ALA A 57 -14.85 20.83 6.66
C ALA A 57 -13.66 20.14 5.99
N LEU A 58 -13.26 20.64 4.82
CA LEU A 58 -11.98 20.29 4.21
C LEU A 58 -10.85 21.03 4.92
N SER A 59 -9.72 20.35 5.10
CA SER A 59 -8.50 21.05 5.49
C SER A 59 -8.02 21.95 4.34
N ALA A 60 -7.19 22.96 4.65
CA ALA A 60 -6.60 23.81 3.62
C ALA A 60 -5.84 22.99 2.57
N ASP A 61 -5.20 21.90 2.99
CA ASP A 61 -4.42 21.03 2.11
C ASP A 61 -5.30 20.12 1.24
N GLU A 62 -6.38 19.59 1.80
CA GLU A 62 -7.38 18.84 1.03
C GLU A 62 -8.06 19.74 0.00
N ALA A 63 -8.48 20.93 0.40
CA ALA A 63 -9.11 21.91 -0.49
C ALA A 63 -8.15 22.36 -1.59
N SER A 64 -6.88 22.58 -1.26
CA SER A 64 -5.87 22.94 -2.26
C SER A 64 -5.70 21.85 -3.31
N ASN A 65 -5.41 20.61 -2.90
CA ASN A 65 -5.23 19.51 -3.86
C ASN A 65 -6.51 19.22 -4.66
N ALA A 66 -7.69 19.36 -4.04
CA ALA A 66 -8.96 19.19 -4.73
C ALA A 66 -9.17 20.26 -5.81
N TYR A 67 -8.83 21.51 -5.52
CA TYR A 67 -8.98 22.61 -6.47
C TYR A 67 -8.00 22.51 -7.64
N ASP A 68 -6.73 22.17 -7.37
CA ASP A 68 -5.75 21.95 -8.45
C ASP A 68 -6.15 20.76 -9.33
N GLY A 69 -6.61 19.66 -8.73
CA GLY A 69 -7.16 18.53 -9.47
C GLY A 69 -8.34 18.92 -10.37
N TYR A 70 -9.23 19.79 -9.87
CA TYR A 70 -10.38 20.29 -10.64
C TYR A 70 -9.93 21.16 -11.82
N CYS A 71 -8.99 22.09 -11.60
CA CYS A 71 -8.41 22.90 -12.67
C CYS A 71 -7.73 22.03 -13.73
N LEU A 72 -6.97 21.03 -13.32
CA LEU A 72 -6.29 20.10 -14.23
C LEU A 72 -7.28 19.27 -15.05
N LEU A 73 -8.39 18.84 -14.43
CA LEU A 73 -9.45 18.11 -15.10
C LEU A 73 -10.15 18.94 -16.17
N GLU A 74 -10.48 20.20 -15.86
CA GLU A 74 -11.25 21.09 -16.76
C GLU A 74 -10.39 21.79 -17.82
N THR A 75 -9.17 22.19 -17.46
CA THR A 75 -8.36 23.11 -18.28
C THR A 75 -6.99 22.56 -18.69
N HIS A 76 -6.65 21.36 -18.19
CA HIS A 76 -5.32 20.75 -18.34
C HIS A 76 -4.17 21.60 -17.78
N ARG A 77 -4.50 22.52 -16.87
CA ARG A 77 -3.58 23.44 -16.19
C ARG A 77 -3.91 23.52 -14.71
N ASP A 78 -2.92 23.84 -13.89
CA ASP A 78 -3.14 24.15 -12.48
C ASP A 78 -3.89 25.48 -12.28
N ARG A 79 -4.15 25.86 -11.03
CA ARG A 79 -4.84 27.12 -10.71
C ARG A 79 -4.09 28.39 -11.15
N TRP A 80 -2.80 28.29 -11.47
CA TRP A 80 -1.95 29.39 -11.92
C TRP A 80 -1.69 29.34 -13.43
N GLY A 81 -2.37 28.46 -14.16
CA GLY A 81 -2.25 28.33 -15.62
C GLY A 81 -1.03 27.52 -16.09
N GLN A 82 -0.30 26.87 -15.19
CA GLN A 82 0.81 26.00 -15.54
C GLN A 82 0.31 24.63 -16.01
N PRO A 83 0.72 24.14 -17.19
CA PRO A 83 0.36 22.81 -17.64
C PRO A 83 1.17 21.74 -16.89
N TRP A 84 0.47 20.78 -16.29
CA TRP A 84 1.06 19.58 -15.65
C TRP A 84 2.31 19.83 -14.78
N PRO A 85 2.24 20.74 -13.77
CA PRO A 85 3.39 21.03 -12.92
C PRO A 85 3.72 19.86 -11.97
N ILE A 86 5.01 19.61 -11.71
CA ILE A 86 5.43 18.60 -10.71
C ILE A 86 5.26 19.14 -9.28
N VAL A 87 5.43 20.45 -9.13
CA VAL A 87 5.28 21.20 -7.88
C VAL A 87 4.21 22.26 -8.09
N LEU A 88 3.12 22.14 -7.35
CA LEU A 88 1.98 23.06 -7.40
C LEU A 88 2.22 24.25 -6.49
N ARG A 89 1.88 25.44 -6.97
CA ARG A 89 1.78 26.64 -6.15
C ARG A 89 0.39 26.70 -5.50
N ALA A 90 0.33 26.70 -4.17
CA ALA A 90 -0.92 26.71 -3.43
C ALA A 90 -1.42 28.16 -3.19
N PHE A 91 -1.51 28.63 -1.93
CA PHE A 91 -2.18 29.90 -1.59
C PHE A 91 -1.28 31.16 -1.62
N GLY A 92 -0.04 31.07 -2.10
CA GLY A 92 0.87 32.23 -2.14
C GLY A 92 2.20 31.93 -2.84
N ASP A 93 3.06 32.94 -2.95
CA ASP A 93 4.38 32.83 -3.62
C ASP A 93 5.40 31.95 -2.89
N ALA A 94 5.12 31.59 -1.62
CA ALA A 94 5.99 30.78 -0.77
C ALA A 94 5.37 29.44 -0.34
N ASP A 95 4.22 29.05 -0.90
CA ASP A 95 3.53 27.80 -0.58
C ASP A 95 3.53 26.87 -1.81
N TYR A 96 4.40 25.86 -1.76
CA TYR A 96 4.61 24.90 -2.84
C TYR A 96 4.45 23.48 -2.34
N ARG A 97 3.77 22.65 -3.13
CA ARG A 97 3.35 21.31 -2.71
C ARG A 97 3.56 20.29 -3.82
N PRO A 98 3.90 19.03 -3.49
CA PRO A 98 3.99 17.97 -4.50
C PRO A 98 2.65 17.74 -5.21
N ALA A 99 2.68 17.61 -6.53
CA ALA A 99 1.47 17.47 -7.34
C ALA A 99 0.78 16.09 -7.24
N LEU A 100 1.42 15.11 -6.61
CA LEU A 100 0.93 13.72 -6.59
C LEU A 100 -0.51 13.61 -6.08
N MET A 101 -0.84 14.28 -4.98
CA MET A 101 -2.19 14.20 -4.42
C MET A 101 -3.23 14.83 -5.36
N ALA A 102 -2.93 15.97 -5.97
CA ALA A 102 -3.81 16.60 -6.96
C ALA A 102 -4.00 15.71 -8.20
N TYR A 103 -2.95 15.03 -8.67
CA TYR A 103 -3.09 14.10 -9.79
C TYR A 103 -3.90 12.85 -9.45
N LEU A 104 -3.73 12.33 -8.25
CA LEU A 104 -4.53 11.18 -7.81
C LEU A 104 -6.00 11.55 -7.62
N THR A 105 -6.34 12.81 -7.29
CA THR A 105 -7.75 13.24 -7.16
C THR A 105 -8.46 13.39 -8.50
N VAL A 106 -7.75 13.77 -9.58
CA VAL A 106 -8.32 13.96 -10.95
C VAL A 106 -9.26 12.82 -11.39
N PRO A 107 -8.85 11.53 -11.41
CA PRO A 107 -9.72 10.46 -11.86
C PRO A 107 -10.96 10.29 -10.97
N PHE A 108 -10.84 10.49 -9.66
CA PHE A 108 -12.00 10.39 -8.76
C PHE A 108 -12.96 11.55 -8.94
N GLN A 109 -12.45 12.76 -9.21
CA GLN A 109 -13.28 13.91 -9.52
C GLN A 109 -14.02 13.74 -10.85
N ALA A 110 -13.35 13.17 -11.87
CA ALA A 110 -13.98 12.83 -13.14
C ALA A 110 -15.13 11.81 -12.99
N LEU A 111 -14.96 10.81 -12.12
CA LEU A 111 -15.95 9.76 -11.87
C LEU A 111 -17.12 10.21 -11.00
N LEU A 112 -16.85 10.97 -9.93
CA LEU A 112 -17.84 11.36 -8.93
C LEU A 112 -18.49 12.71 -9.21
N GLY A 113 -17.88 13.51 -10.07
CA GLY A 113 -18.30 14.87 -10.39
C GLY A 113 -18.10 15.87 -9.25
N SER A 114 -18.39 17.14 -9.54
CA SER A 114 -18.20 18.27 -8.62
C SER A 114 -19.09 18.20 -7.37
N ARG A 115 -20.23 17.51 -7.42
CA ARG A 115 -21.15 17.33 -6.27
C ARG A 115 -20.52 16.54 -5.12
N HIS A 116 -19.54 15.69 -5.41
CA HIS A 116 -18.90 14.80 -4.43
C HIS A 116 -17.41 15.12 -4.26
N ILE A 117 -17.02 16.38 -4.46
CA ILE A 117 -15.64 16.85 -4.42
C ILE A 117 -14.92 16.47 -3.11
N VAL A 118 -15.60 16.53 -1.98
CA VAL A 118 -15.05 16.17 -0.67
C VAL A 118 -14.67 14.69 -0.62
N THR A 119 -15.51 13.83 -1.19
CA THR A 119 -15.24 12.38 -1.25
C THR A 119 -14.10 12.10 -2.21
N ALA A 120 -14.11 12.73 -3.38
CA ALA A 120 -13.06 12.60 -4.39
C ALA A 120 -11.68 13.05 -3.87
N ALA A 121 -11.63 14.13 -3.07
CA ALA A 121 -10.40 14.64 -2.47
C ALA A 121 -9.75 13.65 -1.49
N ARG A 122 -10.57 12.88 -0.77
CA ARG A 122 -10.12 11.99 0.31
C ARG A 122 -9.91 10.54 -0.12
N LEU A 123 -10.58 10.11 -1.21
CA LEU A 123 -10.49 8.74 -1.73
C LEU A 123 -9.06 8.26 -2.00
N PRO A 124 -8.17 9.05 -2.63
CA PRO A 124 -6.78 8.64 -2.83
C PRO A 124 -6.10 8.23 -1.53
N ALA A 125 -6.18 9.08 -0.51
CA ALA A 125 -5.56 8.83 0.79
C ALA A 125 -6.19 7.61 1.49
N ALA A 126 -7.52 7.46 1.42
CA ALA A 126 -8.22 6.32 2.00
C ALA A 126 -7.80 5.00 1.36
N ILE A 127 -7.74 4.93 0.02
CA ILE A 127 -7.32 3.75 -0.75
C ILE A 127 -5.86 3.42 -0.44
N LEU A 128 -4.97 4.41 -0.51
CA LEU A 128 -3.55 4.20 -0.20
C LEU A 128 -3.35 3.72 1.25
N GLY A 129 -4.16 4.19 2.19
CA GLY A 129 -4.17 3.70 3.57
C GLY A 129 -4.50 2.20 3.67
N VAL A 130 -5.50 1.73 2.93
CA VAL A 130 -5.85 0.29 2.88
C VAL A 130 -4.74 -0.53 2.20
N VAL A 131 -4.20 -0.02 1.08
CA VAL A 131 -3.08 -0.66 0.39
C VAL A 131 -1.86 -0.76 1.30
N THR A 132 -1.59 0.26 2.12
CA THR A 132 -0.47 0.27 3.06
C THR A 132 -0.58 -0.85 4.09
N VAL A 133 -1.79 -1.17 4.59
CA VAL A 133 -2.01 -2.32 5.48
C VAL A 133 -1.62 -3.64 4.80
N LEU A 134 -2.01 -3.83 3.54
CA LEU A 134 -1.60 -5.00 2.77
C LEU A 134 -0.08 -5.04 2.56
N CYS A 135 0.55 -3.91 2.22
CA CYS A 135 1.99 -3.81 2.06
C CYS A 135 2.74 -4.15 3.34
N LEU A 136 2.28 -3.65 4.49
CA LEU A 136 2.83 -3.96 5.82
C LEU A 136 2.72 -5.45 6.13
N TYR A 137 1.55 -6.05 5.91
CA TYR A 137 1.36 -7.50 6.07
C TYR A 137 2.37 -8.31 5.24
N LEU A 138 2.50 -7.96 3.95
CA LEU A 138 3.41 -8.65 3.04
C LEU A 138 4.88 -8.46 3.42
N PHE A 139 5.24 -7.25 3.86
CA PHE A 139 6.60 -6.92 4.29
C PHE A 139 6.96 -7.66 5.58
N ALA A 140 6.17 -7.51 6.64
CA ALA A 140 6.39 -8.16 7.92
C ALA A 140 6.36 -9.70 7.80
N GLY A 141 5.51 -10.23 6.92
CA GLY A 141 5.47 -11.67 6.62
C GLY A 141 6.74 -12.21 5.97
N ARG A 142 7.43 -11.40 5.16
CA ARG A 142 8.71 -11.78 4.56
C ARG A 142 9.89 -11.65 5.51
N VAL A 143 9.90 -10.65 6.38
CA VAL A 143 11.04 -10.34 7.25
C VAL A 143 10.98 -11.07 8.59
N PHE A 144 9.82 -11.07 9.24
CA PHE A 144 9.67 -11.53 10.63
C PHE A 144 8.74 -12.75 10.77
N GLY A 145 8.22 -13.24 9.66
CA GLY A 145 7.30 -14.36 9.61
C GLY A 145 5.82 -13.99 9.81
N ARG A 146 4.96 -14.99 9.65
CA ARG A 146 3.51 -14.79 9.44
C ARG A 146 2.76 -14.27 10.68
N ARG A 147 3.16 -14.65 11.90
CA ARG A 147 2.49 -14.19 13.13
C ARG A 147 2.66 -12.68 13.31
N THR A 148 3.89 -12.20 13.14
CA THR A 148 4.24 -10.77 13.17
C THR A 148 3.52 -10.01 12.05
N ALA A 149 3.36 -10.62 10.88
CA ALA A 149 2.62 -10.03 9.77
C ALA A 149 1.18 -9.66 10.11
N VAL A 150 0.46 -10.55 10.80
CA VAL A 150 -0.94 -10.32 11.19
C VAL A 150 -1.04 -9.29 12.30
N ILE A 151 -0.06 -9.20 13.18
CA ILE A 151 -0.02 -8.20 14.26
C ILE A 151 0.31 -6.81 13.71
N ALA A 152 1.15 -6.75 12.67
CA ALA A 152 1.56 -5.49 12.04
C ALA A 152 0.52 -4.92 11.06
N ALA A 153 -0.42 -5.74 10.61
CA ALA A 153 -1.49 -5.38 9.66
C ALA A 153 -2.72 -4.86 10.42
#